data_AF-A0A1S4B935-F1
#
_entry.id   AF-A0A1S4B935-F1
#
_cell.length_a   1.000
_cell.length_b   1.000
_cell.length_c   1.000
_cell.angle_alpha   90.00
_cell.angle_beta   90.00
_cell.angle_gamma   90.00
#
_symmetry.space_group_name_H-M   'P 1'
#
loop_
_entity.id
_entity.type
_entity.pdbx_description
1 polymer ?
#
loop_
_entity_poly.entity_id
_entity_poly.type
_entity_poly.pdbx_seq_one_letter_code
_entity_poly.pdbx_strand_id
1 'polypeptide(L)'
;MGSEFEMSMTSELNFFLGLQVKQSTKGTFINKQKYIKELLKRFDMEASKVIDTPIATATRLDMDELGSPVNQIMYRGIIGSLLYLTTSRPDIVFSVGLCARFQLNPKKSHLKVAKRILRYLKGTQDLVLYYPSGDDFNLTGYADANYVGYLVDKKSTSRMDHFVGSCLISWGIRKQNSVAFSTVEAENVAAACCCAQLL
;
A
#
# COMPACT_ATOMS: atom_id res chain seq x y z
N MET A 1 -5.63 -2.27 32.15
CA MET A 1 -4.91 -1.81 30.94
C MET A 1 -3.49 -1.33 31.19
N GLY A 2 -3.09 -0.94 32.42
CA GLY A 2 -1.69 -0.59 32.72
C GLY A 2 -0.78 -1.75 33.19
N SER A 3 -1.28 -2.98 33.26
CA SER A 3 -0.55 -4.13 33.82
C SER A 3 -0.17 -5.21 32.82
N GLU A 4 -0.61 -5.10 31.55
CA GLU A 4 -0.28 -6.06 30.48
C GLU A 4 0.69 -5.47 29.44
N PHE A 5 0.85 -4.14 29.43
CA PHE A 5 1.79 -3.45 28.55
C PHE A 5 2.56 -2.43 29.38
N GLU A 6 3.86 -2.64 29.53
CA GLU A 6 4.79 -1.59 30.00
C GLU A 6 4.79 -0.45 28.99
N MET A 7 3.92 0.54 29.20
CA MET A 7 4.04 1.84 28.55
C MET A 7 4.75 2.78 29.51
N SER A 8 6.07 2.88 29.38
CA SER A 8 6.85 3.95 30.01
C SER A 8 6.66 5.24 29.22
N MET A 9 5.78 6.13 29.71
CA MET A 9 5.57 7.48 29.14
C MET A 9 6.73 8.42 29.50
N THR A 10 7.97 8.13 29.09
CA THR A 10 9.13 8.92 29.55
C THR A 10 10.29 9.09 28.56
N SER A 11 10.07 8.91 27.25
CA SER A 11 11.03 9.38 26.23
C SER A 11 10.34 9.63 24.88
N GLU A 12 10.99 10.37 23.97
CA GLU A 12 10.53 10.54 22.58
C GLU A 12 10.28 9.18 21.92
N LEU A 13 9.15 9.02 21.23
CA LEU A 13 8.76 7.77 20.59
C LEU A 13 9.68 7.53 19.39
N ASN A 14 10.64 6.61 19.55
CA ASN A 14 11.61 6.28 18.49
C ASN A 14 11.17 5.09 17.62
N PHE A 15 10.45 4.12 18.20
CA PHE A 15 9.95 2.95 17.51
C PHE A 15 8.59 2.52 18.07
N PHE A 16 7.66 2.19 17.18
CA PHE A 16 6.35 1.65 17.55
C PHE A 16 5.86 0.64 16.51
N LEU A 17 5.58 -0.60 16.90
CA LEU A 17 5.11 -1.67 16.02
C LEU A 17 5.92 -1.81 14.70
N GLY A 18 7.24 -1.62 14.74
CA GLY A 18 8.13 -1.68 13.56
C GLY A 18 8.15 -0.43 12.67
N LEU A 19 7.42 0.62 13.05
CA LEU A 19 7.56 1.97 12.51
C LEU A 19 8.66 2.70 13.28
N GLN A 20 9.59 3.34 12.58
CA GLN A 20 10.53 4.26 13.20
C GLN A 20 9.92 5.66 13.15
N VAL A 21 9.89 6.32 14.30
CA VAL A 21 9.30 7.64 14.45
C VAL A 21 10.40 8.61 14.85
N LYS A 22 10.43 9.77 14.19
CA LYS A 22 11.35 10.85 14.51
C LYS A 22 10.52 12.12 14.71
N GLN A 23 10.53 12.63 15.94
CA GLN A 23 9.80 13.84 16.29
C GLN A 23 10.75 15.05 16.22
N SER A 24 10.20 16.19 15.83
CA SER A 24 10.90 17.47 15.76
C SER A 24 9.90 18.58 16.09
N THR A 25 10.40 19.76 16.44
CA THR A 25 9.56 20.96 16.64
C THR A 25 8.77 21.35 15.39
N LYS A 26 9.22 20.93 14.21
CA LYS A 26 8.53 21.16 12.93
C LYS A 26 7.50 20.09 12.57
N GLY A 27 7.49 18.94 13.24
CA GLY A 27 6.60 17.84 12.89
C GLY A 27 7.18 16.46 13.17
N THR A 28 6.40 15.43 12.84
CA THR A 28 6.73 14.02 13.05
C THR A 28 6.97 13.32 11.72
N PHE A 29 8.05 12.54 11.65
CA PHE A 29 8.38 11.69 10.51
C PHE A 29 8.15 10.23 10.88
N ILE A 30 7.47 9.49 10.01
CA ILE A 30 7.26 8.05 10.14
C ILE A 30 7.98 7.34 8.98
N ASN A 31 8.91 6.45 9.31
CA ASN A 31 9.70 5.69 8.35
C ASN A 31 9.67 4.17 8.62
N LYS A 32 9.93 3.37 7.57
CA LYS A 32 10.16 1.91 7.66
C LYS A 32 11.44 1.48 6.93
N GLN A 33 12.46 2.33 6.90
CA GLN A 33 13.67 2.09 6.10
C GLN A 33 14.36 0.77 6.48
N LYS A 34 14.49 0.50 7.78
CA LYS A 34 15.06 -0.76 8.31
C LYS A 34 14.29 -1.99 7.81
N TYR A 35 12.97 -1.95 7.89
CA TYR A 35 12.12 -3.05 7.42
C TYR A 35 12.28 -3.28 5.91
N ILE A 36 12.37 -2.23 5.10
CA ILE A 36 12.58 -2.37 3.65
C ILE A 36 13.93 -3.06 3.38
N LYS A 37 15.00 -2.69 4.09
CA LYS A 37 16.32 -3.36 3.93
C LYS A 37 16.26 -4.84 4.27
N GLU A 38 15.67 -5.19 5.42
CA GLU A 38 15.48 -6.59 5.83
C GLU A 38 14.61 -7.37 4.84
N LEU A 39 13.56 -6.73 4.31
CA LEU A 39 12.69 -7.31 3.29
C LEU A 39 13.44 -7.63 1.99
N LEU A 40 14.27 -6.70 1.53
CA LEU A 40 15.08 -6.89 0.32
C LEU A 40 16.10 -8.02 0.50
N LYS A 41 16.73 -8.11 1.67
CA LYS A 41 17.64 -9.21 2.01
C LYS A 41 16.91 -10.55 2.06
N ARG A 42 15.74 -10.61 2.70
CA ARG A 42 14.94 -11.84 2.84
C ARG A 42 14.54 -12.48 1.51
N PHE A 43 14.35 -11.67 0.47
CA PHE A 43 13.89 -12.13 -0.85
C PHE A 43 14.96 -12.01 -1.95
N ASP A 44 16.24 -11.90 -1.57
CA ASP A 44 17.39 -11.83 -2.48
C ASP A 44 17.30 -10.69 -3.51
N MET A 45 16.78 -9.54 -3.09
CA MET A 45 16.56 -8.36 -3.94
C MET A 45 17.61 -7.26 -3.74
N GLU A 46 18.60 -7.45 -2.86
CA GLU A 46 19.65 -6.45 -2.58
C GLU A 46 20.49 -6.09 -3.81
N ALA A 47 20.83 -7.06 -4.65
CA ALA A 47 21.59 -6.84 -5.88
C ALA A 47 20.71 -6.39 -7.08
N SER A 48 19.39 -6.29 -6.91
CA SER A 48 18.48 -5.98 -8.02
C SER A 48 18.62 -4.53 -8.50
N LYS A 49 18.43 -4.28 -9.80
CA LYS A 49 18.36 -2.91 -10.34
C LYS A 49 17.16 -2.16 -9.74
N VAL A 50 17.32 -0.87 -9.48
CA VAL A 50 16.20 -0.01 -9.03
C VAL A 50 15.20 0.19 -10.18
N ILE A 51 13.98 0.62 -9.84
CA ILE A 51 12.98 1.08 -10.80
C ILE A 51 12.14 2.19 -10.19
N ASP A 52 11.66 3.13 -11.00
CA ASP A 52 11.05 4.37 -10.48
C ASP A 52 9.55 4.25 -10.23
N THR A 53 8.90 3.18 -10.69
CA THR A 53 7.46 2.97 -10.47
C THR A 53 7.15 1.57 -9.92
N PRO A 54 6.21 1.46 -8.96
CA PRO A 54 5.85 0.18 -8.36
C PRO A 54 5.14 -0.75 -9.36
N ILE A 55 4.43 -0.17 -10.32
CA ILE A 55 3.77 -0.86 -11.43
C ILE A 55 3.88 0.00 -12.70
N ALA A 56 3.90 -0.63 -13.88
CA ALA A 56 3.86 0.12 -15.14
C ALA A 56 2.41 0.43 -15.52
N THR A 57 2.14 1.59 -16.11
CA THR A 57 0.77 2.04 -16.47
C THR A 57 0.02 1.05 -17.36
N ALA A 58 0.74 0.39 -18.29
CA ALA A 58 0.17 -0.61 -19.20
C ALA A 58 0.08 -2.03 -18.58
N THR A 59 0.40 -2.19 -17.29
CA THR A 59 0.40 -3.52 -16.65
C THR A 59 -1.03 -4.02 -16.54
N ARG A 60 -1.29 -5.12 -17.22
CA ARG A 60 -2.55 -5.84 -17.23
C ARG A 60 -2.30 -7.23 -16.69
N LEU A 61 -2.79 -7.51 -15.48
CA LEU A 61 -2.70 -8.84 -14.87
C LEU A 61 -4.05 -9.56 -15.04
N ASP A 62 -3.98 -10.78 -15.56
CA ASP A 62 -5.09 -11.73 -15.66
C ASP A 62 -4.74 -13.00 -14.90
N MET A 63 -5.50 -14.09 -15.06
CA MET A 63 -5.24 -15.33 -14.33
C MET A 63 -3.99 -16.09 -14.83
N ASP A 64 -3.51 -15.79 -16.03
CA ASP A 64 -2.36 -16.42 -16.69
C ASP A 64 -2.41 -17.96 -16.58
N GLU A 65 -3.53 -18.56 -17.00
CA GLU A 65 -3.81 -19.99 -16.78
C GLU A 65 -2.72 -20.90 -17.35
N LEU A 66 -2.21 -20.55 -18.54
CA LEU A 66 -1.11 -21.23 -19.24
C LEU A 66 0.28 -20.88 -18.68
N GLY A 67 0.36 -19.87 -17.81
CA GLY A 67 1.61 -19.42 -17.20
C GLY A 67 2.22 -20.47 -16.28
N SER A 68 3.54 -20.46 -16.17
CA SER A 68 4.23 -21.36 -15.26
C SER A 68 3.86 -21.05 -13.80
N PRO A 69 3.54 -22.08 -12.99
CA PRO A 69 3.22 -21.88 -11.58
C PRO A 69 4.43 -21.38 -10.80
N VAL A 70 4.15 -20.69 -9.70
CA VAL A 70 5.14 -20.20 -8.74
C VAL A 70 4.88 -20.84 -7.37
N ASN A 71 5.95 -21.03 -6.58
CA ASN A 71 5.81 -21.49 -5.20
C ASN A 71 4.88 -20.55 -4.39
N GLN A 72 3.75 -21.08 -3.93
CA GLN A 72 2.72 -20.31 -3.24
C GLN A 72 3.21 -19.73 -1.91
N ILE A 73 4.01 -20.49 -1.15
CA ILE A 73 4.54 -20.07 0.15
C ILE A 73 5.45 -18.86 -0.04
N MET A 74 6.36 -18.92 -1.02
CA MET A 74 7.23 -17.82 -1.37
C MET A 74 6.42 -16.57 -1.78
N TYR A 75 5.46 -16.73 -2.69
CA TYR A 75 4.64 -15.62 -3.18
C TYR A 75 3.83 -14.97 -2.06
N ARG A 76 3.15 -15.76 -1.23
CA ARG A 76 2.39 -15.27 -0.07
C ARG A 76 3.31 -14.59 0.95
N GLY A 77 4.54 -15.09 1.14
CA GLY A 77 5.54 -14.44 1.98
C GLY A 77 5.90 -13.03 1.48
N ILE A 78 6.08 -12.85 0.17
CA ILE A 78 6.32 -11.54 -0.43
C ILE A 78 5.11 -10.62 -0.23
N ILE A 79 3.92 -11.09 -0.59
CA ILE A 79 2.70 -10.26 -0.53
C ILE A 79 2.35 -9.88 0.91
N GLY A 80 2.44 -10.80 1.88
CA GLY A 80 2.20 -10.50 3.29
C GLY A 80 3.17 -9.44 3.83
N SER A 81 4.45 -9.52 3.45
CA SER A 81 5.44 -8.52 3.84
C SER A 81 5.17 -7.16 3.20
N LEU A 82 4.72 -7.14 1.94
CA LEU A 82 4.33 -5.92 1.25
C LEU A 82 3.05 -5.29 1.82
N LEU A 83 2.07 -6.11 2.22
CA LEU A 83 0.83 -5.64 2.88
C LEU A 83 1.13 -4.96 4.20
N TYR A 84 2.13 -5.42 4.95
CA TYR A 84 2.56 -4.70 6.14
C TYR A 84 3.20 -3.33 5.82
N LEU A 85 3.87 -3.19 4.67
CA LEU A 85 4.41 -1.89 4.23
C LEU A 85 3.33 -0.90 3.79
N THR A 86 2.17 -1.36 3.31
CA THR A 86 1.11 -0.45 2.84
C THR A 86 0.57 0.47 3.92
N THR A 87 0.82 0.17 5.21
CA THR A 87 0.45 1.04 6.35
C THR A 87 1.30 2.31 6.47
N SER A 88 2.43 2.39 5.76
CA SER A 88 3.30 3.59 5.74
C SER A 88 3.71 4.00 4.33
N ARG A 89 3.35 3.20 3.32
CA ARG A 89 3.69 3.38 1.91
C ARG A 89 2.41 3.40 1.07
N PRO A 90 1.65 4.52 1.08
CA PRO A 90 0.42 4.64 0.31
C PRO A 90 0.65 4.44 -1.21
N ASP A 91 1.82 4.83 -1.69
CA ASP A 91 2.28 4.75 -3.07
C ASP A 91 2.35 3.32 -3.65
N ILE A 92 2.47 2.28 -2.81
CA ILE A 92 2.50 0.88 -3.28
C ILE A 92 1.17 0.14 -3.13
N VAL A 93 0.19 0.71 -2.43
CA VAL A 93 -1.07 0.03 -2.03
C VAL A 93 -1.76 -0.60 -3.23
N PHE A 94 -1.81 0.12 -4.36
CA PHE A 94 -2.48 -0.35 -5.58
C PHE A 94 -1.81 -1.61 -6.12
N SER A 95 -0.49 -1.53 -6.28
CA SER A 95 0.32 -2.58 -6.90
C SER A 95 0.30 -3.85 -6.04
N VAL A 96 0.40 -3.69 -4.72
CA VAL A 96 0.32 -4.79 -3.76
C VAL A 96 -1.08 -5.41 -3.74
N GLY A 97 -2.13 -4.57 -3.68
CA GLY A 97 -3.52 -5.01 -3.69
C GLY A 97 -3.89 -5.79 -4.95
N LEU A 98 -3.37 -5.39 -6.12
CA LEU A 98 -3.54 -6.13 -7.36
C LEU A 98 -2.85 -7.51 -7.31
N CYS A 99 -1.59 -7.55 -6.87
CA CYS A 99 -0.84 -8.80 -6.74
C CYS A 99 -1.46 -9.77 -5.73
N ALA A 100 -2.06 -9.25 -4.66
CA ALA A 100 -2.69 -10.04 -3.61
C ALA A 100 -3.88 -10.89 -4.11
N ARG A 101 -4.53 -10.49 -5.22
CA ARG A 101 -5.66 -11.23 -5.81
C ARG A 101 -5.26 -12.62 -6.33
N PHE A 102 -3.97 -12.83 -6.60
CA PHE A 102 -3.45 -14.06 -7.20
C PHE A 102 -2.76 -14.99 -6.20
N GLN A 103 -2.93 -14.79 -4.89
CA GLN A 103 -2.27 -15.59 -3.84
C GLN A 103 -2.64 -17.09 -3.83
N LEU A 104 -3.82 -17.44 -4.38
CA LEU A 104 -4.28 -18.83 -4.45
C LEU A 104 -3.55 -19.64 -5.54
N ASN A 105 -3.28 -19.02 -6.69
CA ASN A 105 -2.62 -19.68 -7.82
C ASN A 105 -1.68 -18.69 -8.55
N PRO A 106 -0.54 -18.31 -7.93
CA PRO A 106 0.38 -17.34 -8.50
C PRO A 106 1.16 -17.93 -9.69
N LYS A 107 1.41 -17.08 -10.68
CA LYS A 107 2.11 -17.41 -11.92
C LYS A 107 3.38 -16.56 -12.04
N LYS A 108 4.28 -16.92 -12.96
CA LYS A 108 5.52 -16.16 -13.18
C LYS A 108 5.27 -14.69 -13.54
N SER A 109 4.20 -14.40 -14.27
CA SER A 109 3.72 -13.04 -14.55
C SER A 109 3.42 -12.25 -13.26
N HIS A 110 2.69 -12.86 -12.32
CA HIS A 110 2.36 -12.26 -11.02
C HIS A 110 3.63 -12.01 -10.18
N LEU A 111 4.53 -13.01 -10.12
CA LEU A 111 5.79 -12.87 -9.38
C LEU A 111 6.67 -11.76 -9.96
N LYS A 112 6.68 -11.56 -11.28
CA LYS A 112 7.43 -10.49 -11.94
C LYS A 112 6.98 -9.11 -11.46
N VAL A 113 5.67 -8.90 -11.29
CA VAL A 113 5.12 -7.65 -10.74
C VAL A 113 5.46 -7.50 -9.26
N ALA A 114 5.30 -8.56 -8.45
CA ALA A 114 5.68 -8.51 -7.04
C ALA A 114 7.18 -8.17 -6.84
N LYS A 115 8.08 -8.76 -7.64
CA LYS A 115 9.51 -8.41 -7.64
C LYS A 115 9.77 -6.99 -8.12
N ARG A 116 8.96 -6.45 -9.05
CA ARG A 116 9.05 -5.04 -9.46
C ARG A 116 8.79 -4.10 -8.28
N ILE A 117 7.79 -4.39 -7.45
CA ILE A 117 7.50 -3.58 -6.24
C ILE A 117 8.72 -3.57 -5.30
N LEU A 118 9.36 -4.72 -5.09
CA LEU A 118 10.59 -4.79 -4.27
C LEU A 118 11.73 -3.95 -4.88
N ARG A 119 11.91 -3.98 -6.21
CA ARG A 119 12.90 -3.12 -6.90
C ARG A 119 12.61 -1.63 -6.74
N TYR A 120 11.33 -1.26 -6.71
CA TYR A 120 10.90 0.12 -6.50
C TYR A 120 11.17 0.56 -5.06
N LEU A 121 10.84 -0.28 -4.08
CA LEU A 121 11.16 -0.05 -2.68
C LEU A 121 12.66 0.13 -2.45
N LYS A 122 13.51 -0.60 -3.18
CA LYS A 122 14.97 -0.42 -3.13
C LYS A 122 15.41 1.01 -3.48
N GLY A 123 14.77 1.65 -4.45
CA GLY A 123 15.08 3.03 -4.85
C GLY A 123 14.45 4.11 -3.98
N THR A 124 13.46 3.73 -3.17
CA THR A 124 12.61 4.68 -2.44
C THR A 124 12.59 4.39 -0.94
N GLN A 125 13.70 3.88 -0.41
CA GLN A 125 13.82 3.49 1.01
C GLN A 125 13.71 4.69 1.95
N ASP A 126 14.10 5.87 1.45
CA ASP A 126 14.18 7.12 2.20
C ASP A 126 12.87 7.93 2.16
N LEU A 127 11.83 7.42 1.47
CA LEU A 127 10.50 8.02 1.53
C LEU A 127 9.90 7.84 2.92
N VAL A 128 9.33 8.93 3.45
CA VAL A 128 8.74 9.00 4.78
C VAL A 128 7.38 9.70 4.73
N LEU A 129 6.49 9.33 5.65
CA LEU A 129 5.31 10.15 5.92
C LEU A 129 5.72 11.28 6.85
N TYR A 130 5.31 12.50 6.52
CA TYR A 130 5.61 13.69 7.30
C TYR A 130 4.31 14.34 7.77
N TYR A 131 4.26 14.62 9.07
CA TYR A 131 3.13 15.23 9.77
C TYR A 131 3.60 16.55 10.37
N PRO A 132 3.41 17.70 9.69
CA PRO A 132 3.85 18.99 10.19
C PRO A 132 3.15 19.40 11.50
N SER A 133 3.86 20.17 12.32
CA SER A 133 3.29 20.81 13.50
C SER A 133 2.61 22.13 13.14
N GLY A 134 1.41 22.36 13.69
CA GLY A 134 0.69 23.63 13.51
C GLY A 134 -0.10 23.76 12.22
N ASP A 135 -0.48 22.63 11.62
CA ASP A 135 -1.35 22.59 10.45
C ASP A 135 -2.82 22.82 10.79
N ASP A 136 -3.66 23.07 9.78
CA ASP A 136 -5.10 23.16 9.98
C ASP A 136 -5.72 21.78 10.29
N PHE A 137 -6.85 21.78 10.99
CA PHE A 137 -7.57 20.55 11.38
C PHE A 137 -8.70 20.21 10.40
N ASN A 138 -8.59 20.67 9.15
CA ASN A 138 -9.60 20.46 8.14
C ASN A 138 -9.54 19.02 7.60
N LEU A 139 -10.62 18.26 7.77
CA LEU A 139 -10.73 16.91 7.23
C LEU A 139 -11.12 16.96 5.75
N THR A 140 -10.24 16.46 4.88
CA THR A 140 -10.45 16.41 3.42
C THR A 140 -10.34 14.97 2.92
N GLY A 141 -11.35 14.51 2.19
CA GLY A 141 -11.34 13.18 1.56
C GLY A 141 -11.30 13.29 0.04
N TYR A 142 -10.43 12.51 -0.59
CA TYR A 142 -10.36 12.33 -2.03
C TYR A 142 -10.82 10.92 -2.37
N ALA A 143 -11.64 10.79 -3.41
CA ALA A 143 -12.09 9.53 -3.95
C ALA A 143 -11.87 9.51 -5.47
N ASP A 144 -11.52 8.35 -6.00
CA ASP A 144 -11.31 8.12 -7.43
C ASP A 144 -11.69 6.68 -7.77
N ALA A 145 -12.11 6.41 -9.00
CA ALA A 145 -12.47 5.08 -9.46
C ALA A 145 -11.87 4.73 -10.82
N ASN A 146 -11.16 3.61 -10.88
CA ASN A 146 -10.75 3.02 -12.16
C ASN A 146 -11.84 2.09 -12.69
N TYR A 147 -12.65 2.60 -13.63
CA TYR A 147 -13.72 1.86 -14.29
C TYR A 147 -13.21 0.65 -15.08
N VAL A 148 -13.76 -0.54 -14.80
CA VAL A 148 -13.41 -1.80 -15.49
C VAL A 148 -11.91 -2.11 -15.44
N GLY A 149 -11.21 -1.56 -14.44
CA GLY A 149 -9.76 -1.67 -14.32
C GLY A 149 -9.24 -3.08 -14.05
N TYR A 150 -10.08 -3.98 -13.53
CA TYR A 150 -9.69 -5.37 -13.29
C TYR A 150 -10.16 -6.29 -14.42
N LEU A 151 -9.22 -6.89 -15.13
CA LEU A 151 -9.53 -7.62 -16.36
C LEU A 151 -10.26 -8.94 -16.15
N VAL A 152 -10.12 -9.56 -14.98
CA VAL A 152 -10.67 -10.90 -14.71
C VAL A 152 -12.19 -10.86 -14.55
N ASP A 153 -12.74 -9.94 -13.75
CA ASP A 153 -14.19 -9.85 -13.50
C ASP A 153 -14.82 -8.52 -13.95
N LYS A 154 -14.04 -7.67 -14.63
CA LYS A 154 -14.44 -6.34 -15.12
C LYS A 154 -14.94 -5.38 -14.04
N LYS A 155 -14.66 -5.65 -12.76
CA LYS A 155 -15.02 -4.75 -11.67
C LYS A 155 -14.07 -3.56 -11.61
N SER A 156 -14.64 -2.41 -11.23
CA SER A 156 -13.90 -1.19 -10.98
C SER A 156 -13.08 -1.30 -9.69
N THR A 157 -12.07 -0.44 -9.57
CA THR A 157 -11.27 -0.32 -8.33
C THR A 157 -11.39 1.10 -7.82
N SER A 158 -11.92 1.26 -6.61
CA SER A 158 -12.02 2.54 -5.90
C SER A 158 -10.73 2.81 -5.12
N ARG A 159 -10.30 4.07 -5.13
CA ARG A 159 -9.25 4.61 -4.30
C ARG A 159 -9.84 5.68 -3.39
N MET A 160 -9.35 5.73 -2.16
CA MET A 160 -9.65 6.78 -1.19
C MET A 160 -8.36 7.24 -0.53
N ASP A 161 -8.26 8.54 -0.27
CA ASP A 161 -7.19 9.17 0.51
C ASP A 161 -7.82 10.24 1.40
N HIS A 162 -7.51 10.23 2.71
CA HIS A 162 -8.08 11.12 3.71
C HIS A 162 -6.97 11.89 4.41
N PHE A 163 -7.16 13.21 4.50
CA PHE A 163 -6.21 14.14 5.06
C PHE A 163 -6.82 14.93 6.22
N VAL A 164 -6.04 15.18 7.27
CA VAL A 164 -6.31 16.22 8.26
C VAL A 164 -5.28 17.31 8.04
N GLY A 165 -5.73 18.44 7.54
CA GLY A 165 -4.86 19.44 6.93
C GLY A 165 -4.03 18.85 5.80
N SER A 166 -2.70 18.99 5.85
CA SER A 166 -1.76 18.37 4.91
C SER A 166 -1.35 16.94 5.29
N CYS A 167 -1.81 16.42 6.43
CA CYS A 167 -1.42 15.11 6.94
C CYS A 167 -2.30 13.99 6.37
N LEU A 168 -1.70 13.05 5.63
CA LEU A 168 -2.41 11.83 5.20
C LEU A 168 -2.63 10.89 6.40
N ILE A 169 -3.90 10.66 6.76
CA ILE A 169 -4.28 9.89 7.95
C ILE A 169 -4.89 8.52 7.63
N SER A 170 -5.55 8.38 6.48
CA SER A 170 -6.19 7.14 6.04
C SER A 170 -6.15 7.07 4.53
N TRP A 171 -5.99 5.86 4.00
CA TRP A 171 -6.01 5.60 2.57
C TRP A 171 -6.43 4.16 2.33
N GLY A 172 -6.86 3.88 1.10
CA GLY A 172 -7.34 2.56 0.77
C GLY A 172 -7.59 2.38 -0.71
N ILE A 173 -7.41 1.14 -1.16
CA ILE A 173 -7.76 0.73 -2.52
C ILE A 173 -8.60 -0.52 -2.42
N ARG A 174 -9.80 -0.47 -2.99
CA ARG A 174 -10.79 -1.55 -2.88
C ARG A 174 -11.33 -1.91 -4.25
N LYS A 175 -11.41 -3.20 -4.54
CA LYS A 175 -12.20 -3.69 -5.67
C LYS A 175 -13.68 -3.48 -5.33
N GLN A 176 -14.46 -2.92 -6.24
CA GLN A 176 -15.90 -2.77 -6.02
C GLN A 176 -16.58 -4.14 -5.96
N ASN A 177 -17.70 -4.23 -5.23
CA ASN A 177 -18.45 -5.47 -5.06
C ASN A 177 -19.27 -5.81 -6.30
N SER A 178 -19.86 -4.80 -6.95
CA SER A 178 -20.60 -4.91 -8.21
C SER A 178 -19.73 -4.48 -9.39
N VAL A 179 -20.18 -4.86 -10.60
CA VAL A 179 -19.68 -4.28 -11.85
C VAL A 179 -20.48 -3.00 -12.09
N ALA A 180 -19.78 -1.87 -12.19
CA ALA A 180 -20.41 -0.61 -12.58
C ALA A 180 -20.74 -0.63 -14.08
N PHE A 181 -21.85 -0.01 -14.47
CA PHE A 181 -22.26 0.13 -15.86
C PHE A 181 -21.74 1.41 -16.52
N SER A 182 -21.22 2.36 -15.73
CA SER A 182 -20.61 3.59 -16.23
C SER A 182 -19.44 4.04 -15.37
N THR A 183 -18.61 4.93 -15.91
CA THR A 183 -17.56 5.62 -15.14
C THR A 183 -18.18 6.41 -13.98
N VAL A 184 -19.28 7.12 -14.22
CA VAL A 184 -20.00 7.91 -13.20
C VAL A 184 -20.47 7.04 -12.04
N GLU A 185 -21.03 5.86 -12.33
CA GLU A 185 -21.45 4.93 -11.28
C GLU A 185 -20.25 4.44 -10.45
N ALA A 186 -19.13 4.11 -11.10
CA ALA A 186 -17.92 3.70 -10.40
C ALA A 186 -17.39 4.81 -9.47
N GLU A 187 -17.40 6.06 -9.93
CA GLU A 187 -17.03 7.23 -9.12
C GLU A 187 -17.97 7.43 -7.94
N ASN A 188 -19.28 7.32 -8.14
CA ASN A 188 -20.26 7.45 -7.07
C ASN A 188 -20.06 6.37 -5.98
N VAL A 189 -19.74 5.14 -6.36
CA VAL A 189 -19.41 4.07 -5.41
C VAL A 189 -18.12 4.41 -4.64
N ALA A 190 -17.08 4.93 -5.31
CA ALA A 190 -15.85 5.35 -4.64
C ALA A 190 -16.10 6.49 -3.64
N ALA A 191 -16.86 7.51 -4.03
CA ALA A 191 -17.24 8.63 -3.17
C ALA A 191 -18.04 8.16 -1.95
N ALA A 192 -19.05 7.30 -2.15
CA ALA A 192 -19.83 6.73 -1.05
C ALA A 192 -18.96 5.93 -0.07
N CYS A 193 -18.04 5.08 -0.57
CA CYS A 193 -17.10 4.36 0.27
C CYS A 193 -16.14 5.30 1.01
N CYS A 194 -15.68 6.37 0.37
CA CYS A 194 -14.79 7.36 0.98
C CYS A 194 -15.46 8.07 2.16
N CYS A 195 -16.72 8.50 2.00
CA CYS A 195 -17.50 9.10 3.07
C CYS A 195 -17.81 8.11 4.20
N ALA A 196 -18.21 6.88 3.85
CA ALA A 196 -18.57 5.86 4.83
C ALA A 196 -17.40 5.42 5.72
N GLN A 197 -16.15 5.60 5.28
CA GLN A 197 -14.97 5.26 6.08
C GLN A 197 -14.57 6.40 7.06
N LEU A 198 -15.11 7.60 6.88
CA LEU A 198 -14.93 8.73 7.80
C LEU A 198 -16.01 8.81 8.90
N LEU A 199 -17.17 8.19 8.65
CA LEU A 199 -18.30 8.11 9.58
C LEU A 199 -18.14 6.93 10.55
#